data_AF-A0A3D4BQ46-F1
#
_entry.id   AF-A0A3D4BQ46-F1
#
_cell.length_a   1.000
_cell.length_b   1.000
_cell.length_c   1.000
_cell.angle_alpha   90.00
_cell.angle_beta   90.00
_cell.angle_gamma   90.00
#
_symmetry.space_group_name_H-M   'P 1'
#
loop_
_entity.id
_entity.type
_entity.pdbx_description
1 polymer ?
#
loop_
_entity_poly.entity_id
_entity_poly.type
_entity_poly.pdbx_seq_one_letter_code
_entity_poly.pdbx_strand_id
1 'polypeptide(L)'
;MRRLFLISVFFYAATPLFLQAQTPSRSLEYEIESLAEGNEENETDFVQLAEQLELLRENPIPVNFAEAEDFQKLPYLNIFQVHNLMEYRRQTGFLYTPYELAVIKGFDRETIEKILPFLSFTTQQLVPSIEAKKVWLYSNHNLIYRTAIPFQQRDGYTDADGYKGSPQSHYLRWRSTYRDILSFNITAQQDAGEPFGGSTGVDFLSGHLAIQNYGRLKSLIVGDYQVEFGQGLALWSGLTFGKSAEPVEIKRYARGLRPFSGAEENRFLRGAAATYRILPGTDVSLFYSSNRVDANISAVDTLTGNAMISSLQTTGLHRTSNEIADKNSNLLQITGGNINYRGNRFSIGSTLSNYQLKYPLERSDQLYQQFRFQGTRLTQYSLDFNYLFRDLNVFGEGALSDNGGKAGTIGLQSHPAEALYLTILYRHFENRYQFLYNAPFAESGNYGEQGTYLGFQWLMGPVFKLRSYLDIYRFNWLRFRVNAPSSGRDVLGQLDASFNRRFSMYFRFKNERQQVNSRLESTGPQLSYQQRSTARLHASYQVYYNLRMASRLELSFYELEGEREKGNVIFQDIQYAFRKTPLRFTLRYALIDTKSFNTRIYAYENDLTYAFSIPP
;
A
#
# COMPACT_ATOMS: atom_id res chain seq x y z
N MET A 1 -16.94 46.48 45.30
CA MET A 1 -15.77 45.61 45.58
C MET A 1 -15.85 44.40 44.65
N ARG A 2 -15.34 44.50 43.42
CA ARG A 2 -14.09 43.86 42.94
C ARG A 2 -13.80 42.48 43.54
N ARG A 3 -13.99 41.42 42.74
CA ARG A 3 -13.09 40.25 42.70
C ARG A 3 -12.84 39.89 41.24
N LEU A 4 -11.58 40.08 40.82
CA LEU A 4 -11.04 39.67 39.53
C LEU A 4 -10.89 38.15 39.51
N PHE A 5 -11.26 37.52 38.38
CA PHE A 5 -10.65 36.28 37.93
C PHE A 5 -9.73 36.62 36.75
N LEU A 6 -8.42 36.50 36.99
CA LEU A 6 -7.37 36.68 36.00
C LEU A 6 -7.24 35.36 35.21
N ILE A 7 -7.66 35.38 33.95
CA ILE A 7 -7.25 34.36 32.96
C ILE A 7 -5.93 34.85 32.38
N SER A 8 -4.84 34.20 32.76
CA SER A 8 -3.50 34.43 32.21
C SER A 8 -3.43 33.88 30.79
N VAL A 9 -3.51 34.77 29.81
CA VAL A 9 -3.19 34.50 28.40
C VAL A 9 -1.67 34.46 28.26
N PHE A 10 -1.12 33.28 28.01
CA PHE A 10 0.29 33.10 27.65
C PHE A 10 0.50 33.61 26.22
N PHE A 11 1.09 34.80 26.09
CA PHE A 11 1.60 35.31 24.81
C PHE A 11 2.90 34.57 24.48
N TYR A 12 2.81 33.52 23.66
CA TYR A 12 3.99 32.94 23.01
C TYR A 12 4.38 33.83 21.82
N ALA A 13 5.65 34.23 21.80
CA ALA A 13 6.26 35.02 20.75
C ALA A 13 6.04 34.36 19.37
N ALA A 14 5.29 35.02 18.52
CA ALA A 14 5.06 34.62 17.14
C ALA A 14 6.33 34.88 16.30
N THR A 15 7.22 33.90 16.23
CA THR A 15 8.00 33.73 15.00
C THR A 15 7.01 33.43 13.87
N PRO A 16 7.13 34.02 12.67
CA PRO A 16 6.32 33.64 11.53
C PRO A 16 6.72 32.24 11.09
N LEU A 17 6.16 31.23 11.75
CA LEU A 17 6.09 29.87 11.24
C LEU A 17 5.15 29.95 10.04
N PHE A 18 5.73 29.98 8.84
CA PHE A 18 4.98 29.69 7.63
C PHE A 18 4.53 28.23 7.70
N LEU A 19 3.37 28.00 8.32
CA LEU A 19 2.67 26.73 8.22
C LEU A 19 2.15 26.59 6.80
N GLN A 20 2.89 25.90 5.94
CA GLN A 20 2.29 25.28 4.77
C GLN A 20 1.66 23.97 5.22
N ALA A 21 0.34 23.98 5.44
CA ALA A 21 -0.42 22.74 5.47
C ALA A 21 -0.32 22.09 4.07
N GLN A 22 0.40 20.99 3.98
CA GLN A 22 0.48 20.19 2.76
C GLN A 22 -0.74 19.26 2.73
N THR A 23 -1.59 19.45 1.71
CA THR A 23 -2.60 18.47 1.33
C THR A 23 -1.99 17.60 0.23
N PRO A 24 -2.23 16.28 0.23
CA PRO A 24 -1.87 15.42 -0.89
C PRO A 24 -2.44 16.00 -2.20
N SER A 25 -1.81 15.66 -3.34
CA SER A 25 -2.36 16.05 -4.63
C SER A 25 -3.70 15.33 -4.85
N ARG A 26 -4.66 16.02 -5.46
CA ARG A 26 -6.00 15.47 -5.77
C ARG A 26 -5.97 14.16 -6.57
N SER A 27 -4.94 13.98 -7.41
CA SER A 27 -4.72 12.72 -8.13
C SER A 27 -4.44 11.56 -7.19
N LEU A 28 -3.69 11.81 -6.12
CA LEU A 28 -3.35 10.81 -5.11
C LEU A 28 -4.57 10.45 -4.27
N GLU A 29 -5.44 11.42 -3.93
CA GLU A 29 -6.71 11.15 -3.22
C GLU A 29 -7.60 10.15 -3.98
N TYR A 30 -7.79 10.36 -5.30
CA TYR A 30 -8.59 9.45 -6.14
C TYR A 30 -7.95 8.09 -6.35
N GLU A 31 -6.62 8.06 -6.41
CA GLU A 31 -5.87 6.82 -6.49
C GLU A 31 -6.05 6.03 -5.19
N ILE A 32 -5.80 6.66 -4.04
CA ILE A 32 -6.02 6.10 -2.70
C ILE A 32 -7.43 5.54 -2.54
N GLU A 33 -8.45 6.31 -2.89
CA GLU A 33 -9.84 5.87 -2.80
C GLU A 33 -10.14 4.66 -3.71
N SER A 34 -9.62 4.67 -4.95
CA SER A 34 -9.77 3.55 -5.87
C SER A 34 -9.08 2.28 -5.39
N LEU A 35 -8.00 2.42 -4.61
CA LEU A 35 -7.26 1.30 -4.04
C LEU A 35 -7.98 0.74 -2.80
N ALA A 36 -8.65 1.61 -2.03
CA ALA A 36 -9.45 1.24 -0.85
C ALA A 36 -10.69 0.41 -1.22
N GLU A 37 -11.37 0.72 -2.32
CA GLU A 37 -12.49 -0.08 -2.84
C GLU A 37 -12.13 -1.54 -3.15
N GLY A 38 -10.84 -1.83 -3.38
CA GLY A 38 -10.33 -3.17 -3.68
C GLY A 38 -9.78 -3.92 -2.46
N ASN A 39 -9.51 -3.23 -1.35
CA ASN A 39 -8.82 -3.77 -0.18
C ASN A 39 -9.47 -3.23 1.11
N GLU A 40 -10.41 -3.99 1.68
CA GLU A 40 -11.30 -3.53 2.76
C GLU A 40 -10.64 -3.41 4.14
N GLU A 41 -9.43 -3.95 4.34
CA GLU A 41 -8.85 -4.17 5.67
C GLU A 41 -7.71 -3.20 6.06
N ASN A 42 -7.34 -2.22 5.23
CA ASN A 42 -6.02 -1.58 5.39
C ASN A 42 -5.99 -0.04 5.25
N GLU A 43 -6.54 0.70 6.23
CA GLU A 43 -6.39 2.18 6.30
C GLU A 43 -4.92 2.62 6.55
N THR A 44 -4.13 1.81 7.25
CA THR A 44 -2.70 2.03 7.52
C THR A 44 -1.85 2.10 6.25
N ASP A 45 -2.36 1.60 5.13
CA ASP A 45 -1.57 1.44 3.91
C ASP A 45 -1.41 2.73 3.12
N PHE A 46 -2.46 3.57 3.13
CA PHE A 46 -2.46 4.85 2.45
C PHE A 46 -1.53 5.85 3.12
N VAL A 47 -1.41 5.76 4.45
CA VAL A 47 -0.44 6.52 5.24
C VAL A 47 0.97 6.24 4.74
N GLN A 48 1.35 4.96 4.58
CA GLN A 48 2.69 4.58 4.13
C GLN A 48 3.00 5.05 2.70
N LEU A 49 2.03 4.98 1.77
CA LEU A 49 2.20 5.47 0.41
C LEU A 49 2.40 6.99 0.39
N ALA A 50 1.57 7.74 1.11
CA ALA A 50 1.68 9.19 1.17
C ALA A 50 3.00 9.65 1.79
N GLU A 51 3.43 8.99 2.88
CA GLU A 51 4.75 9.23 3.50
C GLU A 51 5.90 9.02 2.53
N GLN A 52 5.82 7.99 1.70
CA GLN A 52 6.84 7.70 0.70
C GLN A 52 6.88 8.77 -0.39
N LEU A 53 5.72 9.20 -0.89
CA LEU A 53 5.66 10.26 -1.91
C LEU A 53 6.20 11.58 -1.34
N GLU A 54 5.89 11.90 -0.08
CA GLU A 54 6.45 13.09 0.54
C GLU A 54 7.96 13.00 0.73
N LEU A 55 8.48 11.83 1.11
CA LEU A 55 9.93 11.61 1.16
C LEU A 55 10.59 11.87 -0.20
N LEU A 56 9.99 11.40 -1.29
CA LEU A 56 10.48 11.65 -2.64
C LEU A 56 10.38 13.13 -3.05
N ARG A 57 9.46 13.92 -2.46
CA ARG A 57 9.41 15.37 -2.67
C ARG A 57 10.46 16.12 -1.87
N GLU A 58 10.72 15.69 -0.64
CA GLU A 58 11.76 16.25 0.21
C GLU A 58 13.16 15.93 -0.32
N ASN A 59 13.34 14.73 -0.90
CA ASN A 59 14.58 14.27 -1.52
C ASN A 59 14.32 13.82 -2.97
N PRO A 60 14.19 14.76 -3.92
CA PRO A 60 13.92 14.45 -5.32
C PRO A 60 15.00 13.59 -5.98
N ILE A 61 14.58 12.69 -6.85
CA ILE A 61 15.45 11.76 -7.58
C ILE A 61 16.36 12.55 -8.53
N PRO A 62 17.69 12.45 -8.40
CA PRO A 62 18.62 13.13 -9.30
C PRO A 62 18.64 12.45 -10.67
N VAL A 63 17.93 13.01 -11.65
CA VAL A 63 17.67 12.40 -12.96
C VAL A 63 18.95 11.95 -13.68
N ASN A 64 20.05 12.70 -13.51
CA ASN A 64 21.32 12.43 -14.16
C ASN A 64 22.15 11.30 -13.50
N PHE A 65 21.85 10.96 -12.25
CA PHE A 65 22.64 10.01 -11.46
C PHE A 65 21.83 8.78 -10.99
N ALA A 66 20.51 8.86 -11.05
CA ALA A 66 19.59 7.82 -10.63
C ALA A 66 19.65 6.57 -11.52
N GLU A 67 19.35 5.41 -10.94
CA GLU A 67 19.19 4.16 -11.69
C GLU A 67 17.72 3.95 -12.09
N ALA A 68 17.47 2.96 -12.96
CA ALA A 68 16.10 2.64 -13.39
C ALA A 68 15.18 2.36 -12.19
N GLU A 69 15.70 1.76 -11.12
CA GLU A 69 14.91 1.42 -9.93
C GLU A 69 14.48 2.65 -9.13
N ASP A 70 15.25 3.74 -9.17
CA ASP A 70 14.87 4.97 -8.50
C ASP A 70 13.61 5.56 -9.15
N PHE A 71 13.54 5.54 -10.49
CA PHE A 71 12.36 5.99 -11.22
C PHE A 71 11.16 5.04 -11.03
N GLN A 72 11.39 3.73 -10.86
CA GLN A 72 10.33 2.76 -10.56
C GLN A 72 9.70 2.97 -9.17
N LYS A 73 10.29 3.79 -8.28
CA LYS A 73 9.66 4.21 -7.03
C LYS A 73 8.51 5.21 -7.26
N LEU A 74 8.42 5.80 -8.45
CA LEU A 74 7.35 6.74 -8.82
C LEU A 74 6.14 5.96 -9.35
N PRO A 75 4.97 6.05 -8.70
CA PRO A 75 3.77 5.31 -9.14
C PRO A 75 3.25 5.77 -10.51
N TYR A 76 3.71 6.93 -10.99
CA TYR A 76 3.25 7.53 -12.24
C TYR A 76 4.06 7.12 -13.47
N LEU A 77 5.16 6.36 -13.30
CA LEU A 77 6.02 5.95 -14.39
C LEU A 77 5.89 4.47 -14.68
N ASN A 78 5.60 4.14 -15.93
CA ASN A 78 5.65 2.78 -16.42
C ASN A 78 7.05 2.37 -16.89
N ILE A 79 7.25 1.07 -17.08
CA ILE A 79 8.55 0.52 -17.48
C ILE A 79 9.06 1.08 -18.81
N PHE A 80 8.17 1.38 -19.76
CA PHE A 80 8.55 1.93 -21.07
C PHE A 80 9.05 3.37 -20.93
N GLN A 81 8.38 4.19 -20.11
CA GLN A 81 8.80 5.55 -19.79
C GLN A 81 10.14 5.55 -19.07
N VAL A 82 10.33 4.69 -18.07
CA VAL A 82 11.62 4.55 -17.37
C VAL A 82 12.73 4.16 -18.35
N HIS A 83 12.50 3.16 -19.20
CA HIS A 83 13.48 2.77 -20.21
C HIS A 83 13.79 3.89 -21.21
N ASN A 84 12.77 4.58 -21.72
CA ASN A 84 12.95 5.67 -22.68
C ASN A 84 13.71 6.85 -22.06
N LEU A 85 13.48 7.16 -20.78
CA LEU A 85 14.24 8.16 -20.04
C LEU A 85 15.72 7.75 -19.88
N MET A 86 15.96 6.50 -19.49
CA MET A 86 17.31 5.95 -19.33
C MET A 86 18.07 5.94 -20.66
N GLU A 87 17.40 5.56 -21.74
CA GLU A 87 17.99 5.52 -23.09
C GLU A 87 18.24 6.93 -23.63
N TYR A 88 17.31 7.87 -23.41
CA TYR A 88 17.52 9.29 -23.75
C TYR A 88 18.77 9.82 -23.05
N ARG A 89 18.87 9.65 -21.73
CA ARG A 89 20.05 10.04 -20.94
C ARG A 89 21.34 9.40 -21.47
N ARG A 90 21.29 8.13 -21.87
CA ARG A 90 22.46 7.42 -22.45
C ARG A 90 22.91 8.02 -23.78
N GLN A 91 21.97 8.52 -24.59
CA GLN A 91 22.24 9.07 -25.92
C GLN A 91 22.61 10.56 -25.90
N THR A 92 21.97 11.36 -25.05
CA THR A 92 22.13 12.83 -25.02
C THR A 92 23.04 13.33 -23.91
N GLY A 93 23.30 12.51 -22.88
CA GLY A 93 24.05 12.89 -21.70
C GLY A 93 23.15 13.44 -20.59
N PHE A 94 23.61 14.48 -19.90
CA PHE A 94 22.84 15.07 -18.80
C PHE A 94 21.61 15.84 -19.30
N LEU A 95 20.50 15.67 -18.59
CA LEU A 95 19.30 16.50 -18.71
C LEU A 95 19.51 17.74 -17.85
N TYR A 96 19.38 18.92 -18.46
CA TYR A 96 19.58 20.22 -17.84
C TYR A 96 18.26 20.88 -17.46
N THR A 97 17.18 20.55 -18.17
CA THR A 97 15.87 21.18 -17.97
C THR A 97 14.72 20.17 -17.99
N PRO A 98 13.68 20.37 -17.16
CA PRO A 98 12.50 19.51 -17.18
C PRO A 98 11.75 19.50 -18.52
N TYR A 99 11.94 20.51 -19.37
CA TYR A 99 11.33 20.55 -20.70
C TYR A 99 11.86 19.45 -21.63
N GLU A 100 13.05 18.88 -21.37
CA GLU A 100 13.58 17.75 -22.14
C GLU A 100 12.73 16.50 -21.96
N LEU A 101 11.97 16.36 -20.85
CA LEU A 101 11.05 15.24 -20.67
C LEU A 101 9.96 15.21 -21.75
N ALA A 102 9.57 16.38 -22.29
CA ALA A 102 8.53 16.47 -23.31
C ALA A 102 8.93 15.89 -24.67
N VAL A 103 10.24 15.67 -24.90
CA VAL A 103 10.74 15.06 -26.14
C VAL A 103 10.93 13.55 -26.00
N ILE A 104 10.75 13.00 -24.79
CA ILE A 104 10.91 11.56 -24.51
C ILE A 104 9.59 10.83 -24.81
N LYS A 105 9.66 9.78 -25.65
CA LYS A 105 8.49 8.97 -26.01
C LYS A 105 7.78 8.45 -24.76
N GLY A 106 6.46 8.63 -24.72
CA GLY A 106 5.60 8.17 -23.62
C GLY A 106 5.41 9.19 -22.48
N PHE A 107 6.09 10.34 -22.50
CA PHE A 107 5.89 11.40 -21.50
C PHE A 107 4.90 12.44 -22.00
N ASP A 108 3.66 12.34 -21.56
CA ASP A 108 2.65 13.37 -21.80
C ASP A 108 2.69 14.47 -20.73
N ARG A 109 1.95 15.56 -20.97
CA ARG A 109 1.89 16.72 -20.06
C ARG A 109 1.37 16.36 -18.66
N GLU A 110 0.34 15.51 -18.55
CA GLU A 110 -0.23 15.08 -17.28
C GLU A 110 0.82 14.31 -16.48
N THR A 111 1.51 13.37 -17.14
CA THR A 111 2.58 12.58 -16.54
C THR A 111 3.74 13.46 -16.07
N ILE A 112 4.22 14.39 -16.91
CA ILE A 112 5.30 15.32 -16.55
C ILE A 112 4.92 16.20 -15.36
N GLU A 113 3.71 16.79 -15.36
CA GLU A 113 3.23 17.60 -14.23
C GLU A 113 3.15 16.79 -12.92
N LYS A 114 2.84 15.49 -12.99
CA LYS A 114 2.82 14.60 -11.83
C LYS A 114 4.21 14.25 -11.31
N ILE A 115 5.17 13.95 -12.18
CA ILE A 115 6.49 13.46 -11.73
C ILE A 115 7.46 14.59 -11.36
N LEU A 116 7.28 15.78 -11.93
CA LEU A 116 8.21 16.90 -11.77
C LEU A 116 8.55 17.25 -10.30
N PRO A 117 7.60 17.21 -9.34
CA PRO A 117 7.90 17.46 -7.92
C PRO A 117 8.87 16.46 -7.28
N PHE A 118 9.12 15.32 -7.92
CA PHE A 118 9.96 14.24 -7.40
C PHE A 118 11.29 14.10 -8.16
N LEU A 119 11.60 15.01 -9.08
CA LEU A 119 12.80 14.96 -9.92
C LEU A 119 13.72 16.17 -9.67
N SER A 120 15.03 15.92 -9.68
CA SER A 120 16.08 16.93 -9.65
C SER A 120 16.95 16.84 -10.89
N PHE A 121 17.20 17.98 -11.55
CA PHE A 121 18.01 18.10 -12.76
C PHE A 121 19.44 18.58 -12.44
N THR A 122 19.93 18.30 -11.24
CA THR A 122 21.31 18.62 -10.87
C THR A 122 22.30 17.90 -11.79
N THR A 123 23.35 18.60 -12.18
CA THR A 123 24.48 18.07 -12.96
C THR A 123 25.70 17.79 -12.09
N GLN A 124 25.61 18.08 -10.79
CA GLN A 124 26.67 17.85 -9.82
C GLN A 124 26.34 16.63 -8.96
N GLN A 125 27.22 15.64 -9.00
CA GLN A 125 27.19 14.52 -8.08
C GLN A 125 27.84 14.94 -6.77
N LEU A 126 27.03 15.33 -5.79
CA LEU A 126 27.52 15.63 -4.46
C LEU A 126 27.79 14.29 -3.77
N VAL A 127 29.04 13.81 -3.76
CA VAL A 127 29.45 12.69 -2.91
C VAL A 127 29.51 13.20 -1.47
N PRO A 128 28.58 12.81 -0.57
CA PRO A 128 28.52 13.44 0.74
C PRO A 128 29.57 12.81 1.66
N SER A 129 30.34 13.65 2.35
CA SER A 129 31.09 13.19 3.52
C SER A 129 30.12 13.02 4.69
N ILE A 130 30.12 11.83 5.32
CA ILE A 130 29.39 11.59 6.56
C ILE A 130 30.23 12.16 7.70
N GLU A 131 30.15 13.48 7.88
CA GLU A 131 30.74 14.15 9.04
C GLU A 131 29.64 14.32 10.10
N ALA A 132 29.85 13.80 11.31
CA ALA A 132 28.86 13.84 12.39
C ALA A 132 28.30 15.26 12.63
N LYS A 133 29.16 16.28 12.55
CA LYS A 133 28.76 17.68 12.66
C LYS A 133 27.80 18.10 11.54
N LYS A 134 28.05 17.72 10.29
CA LYS A 134 27.17 18.01 9.15
C LYS A 134 25.86 17.23 9.23
N VAL A 135 25.92 15.97 9.66
CA VAL A 135 24.71 15.15 9.86
C VAL A 135 23.81 15.83 10.89
N TRP A 136 24.35 16.24 12.04
CA TRP A 136 23.55 16.88 13.07
C TRP A 136 23.00 18.27 12.64
N LEU A 137 23.78 19.07 11.92
CA LEU A 137 23.37 20.44 11.51
C LEU A 137 22.41 20.48 10.31
N TYR A 138 22.53 19.55 9.36
CA TYR A 138 21.81 19.60 8.08
C TYR A 138 20.85 18.42 7.89
N SER A 139 20.56 17.66 8.95
CA SER A 139 19.46 16.70 8.90
C SER A 139 18.13 17.44 8.89
N ASN A 140 17.21 17.01 8.03
CA ASN A 140 15.82 17.40 8.13
C ASN A 140 15.19 16.62 9.29
N HIS A 141 14.47 17.31 10.17
CA HIS A 141 13.79 16.71 11.31
C HIS A 141 12.28 16.94 11.18
N ASN A 142 11.52 15.85 11.15
CA ASN A 142 10.07 15.86 11.09
C ASN A 142 9.53 15.24 12.38
N LEU A 143 8.84 16.05 13.18
CA LEU A 143 8.22 15.64 14.44
C LEU A 143 6.71 15.80 14.32
N ILE A 144 5.97 14.71 14.52
CA ILE A 144 4.51 14.68 14.46
C ILE A 144 3.99 14.16 15.77
N TYR A 145 3.05 14.90 16.36
CA TYR A 145 2.21 14.42 17.43
C TYR A 145 0.75 14.60 17.03
N ARG A 146 -0.01 13.51 17.07
CA ARG A 146 -1.44 13.46 16.76
C ARG A 146 -2.17 12.83 17.93
N THR A 147 -3.32 13.39 18.27
CA THR A 147 -4.25 12.80 19.23
C THR A 147 -5.66 12.86 18.70
N ALA A 148 -6.42 11.79 18.90
CA ALA A 148 -7.85 11.76 18.57
C ALA A 148 -8.65 11.57 19.86
N ILE A 149 -9.68 12.40 20.04
CA ILE A 149 -10.54 12.39 21.22
C ILE A 149 -11.97 12.19 20.72
N PRO A 150 -12.59 11.00 20.95
CA PRO A 150 -13.97 10.78 20.55
C PRO A 150 -14.92 11.55 21.48
N PHE A 151 -15.88 12.27 20.91
CA PHE A 151 -16.91 12.97 21.68
C PHE A 151 -18.05 12.04 22.13
N GLN A 152 -18.30 10.97 21.37
CA GLN A 152 -19.29 9.95 21.71
C GLN A 152 -18.58 8.75 22.33
N GLN A 153 -19.15 8.23 23.43
CA GLN A 153 -18.67 7.01 24.04
C GLN A 153 -19.04 5.82 23.16
N ARG A 154 -18.06 4.98 22.86
CA ARG A 154 -18.26 3.73 22.10
C ARG A 154 -18.79 2.64 23.04
N ASP A 155 -19.64 1.76 22.52
CA ASP A 155 -20.25 0.65 23.29
C ASP A 155 -19.20 -0.26 23.95
N GLY A 156 -18.02 -0.44 23.33
CA GLY A 156 -16.94 -1.23 23.93
C GLY A 156 -16.40 -0.69 25.26
N TYR A 157 -16.73 0.55 25.68
CA TYR A 157 -16.41 1.08 27.02
C TYR A 157 -17.49 0.80 28.07
N THR A 158 -18.68 0.33 27.67
CA THR A 158 -19.77 0.04 28.60
C THR A 158 -19.80 -1.40 29.07
N ASP A 159 -19.16 -2.31 28.34
CA ASP A 159 -19.11 -3.74 28.65
C ASP A 159 -18.09 -4.06 29.76
N ALA A 160 -18.42 -5.03 30.63
CA ALA A 160 -17.53 -5.45 31.73
C ALA A 160 -16.20 -6.06 31.23
N ASP A 161 -16.26 -6.80 30.12
CA ASP A 161 -15.09 -7.33 29.39
C ASP A 161 -14.64 -6.40 28.24
N GLY A 162 -15.10 -5.15 28.27
CA GLY A 162 -14.79 -4.12 27.30
C GLY A 162 -13.36 -3.58 27.40
N TYR A 163 -13.16 -2.44 26.73
CA TYR A 163 -11.88 -1.79 26.56
C TYR A 163 -11.24 -1.39 27.90
N LYS A 164 -9.98 -1.80 28.11
CA LYS A 164 -9.25 -1.59 29.37
C LYS A 164 -8.53 -0.24 29.43
N GLY A 165 -8.35 0.42 28.30
CA GLY A 165 -7.63 1.68 28.14
C GLY A 165 -8.50 2.92 28.00
N SER A 166 -7.83 4.04 27.67
CA SER A 166 -8.51 5.32 27.48
C SER A 166 -9.14 5.43 26.07
N PRO A 167 -10.22 6.20 25.90
CA PRO A 167 -10.83 6.44 24.59
C PRO A 167 -10.00 7.29 23.64
N GLN A 168 -8.91 7.87 24.12
CA GLN A 168 -8.04 8.72 23.31
C GLN A 168 -6.99 7.85 22.61
N SER A 169 -6.68 8.20 21.35
CA SER A 169 -5.51 7.66 20.67
C SER A 169 -4.40 8.69 20.60
N HIS A 170 -3.17 8.21 20.58
CA HIS A 170 -1.97 9.03 20.51
C HIS A 170 -1.01 8.45 19.48
N TYR A 171 -0.43 9.32 18.65
CA TYR A 171 0.56 8.95 17.67
C TYR A 171 1.70 9.96 17.73
N LEU A 172 2.92 9.48 17.91
CA LEU A 172 4.14 10.26 17.94
C LEU A 172 5.10 9.68 16.91
N ARG A 173 5.61 10.52 16.02
CA ARG A 173 6.70 10.14 15.12
C ARG A 173 7.78 11.19 15.13
N TRP A 174 9.02 10.75 15.32
CA TRP A 174 10.19 11.55 15.08
C TRP A 174 11.05 10.90 14.01
N ARG A 175 11.21 11.62 12.90
CA ARG A 175 12.03 11.21 11.77
C ARG A 175 13.16 12.21 11.56
N SER A 176 14.34 11.70 11.26
CA SER A 176 15.48 12.49 10.84
C SER A 176 16.07 11.91 9.56
N THR A 177 16.26 12.76 8.55
CA THR A 177 16.87 12.36 7.27
C THR A 177 18.03 13.29 6.93
N TYR A 178 19.18 12.70 6.64
CA TYR A 178 20.33 13.41 6.11
C TYR A 178 20.48 13.04 4.64
N ARG A 179 19.91 13.88 3.78
CA ARG A 179 19.82 13.63 2.33
C ARG A 179 19.14 12.28 2.05
N ASP A 180 19.61 11.56 1.06
CA ASP A 180 19.22 10.20 0.70
C ASP A 180 20.14 9.13 1.32
N ILE A 181 21.00 9.50 2.30
CA ILE A 181 22.00 8.59 2.87
C ILE A 181 21.62 8.09 4.25
N LEU A 182 21.43 8.96 5.24
CA LEU A 182 21.11 8.51 6.59
C LEU A 182 19.64 8.76 6.86
N SER A 183 18.98 7.76 7.45
CA SER A 183 17.67 7.97 8.05
C SER A 183 17.57 7.33 9.42
N PHE A 184 16.84 8.03 10.28
CA PHE A 184 16.50 7.62 11.62
C PHE A 184 14.99 7.84 11.80
N ASN A 185 14.33 6.91 12.48
CA ASN A 185 12.93 7.05 12.83
C ASN A 185 12.65 6.42 14.18
N ILE A 186 11.75 7.04 14.93
CA ILE A 186 11.02 6.45 16.05
C ILE A 186 9.54 6.77 15.84
N THR A 187 8.69 5.76 15.86
CA THR A 187 7.23 5.89 15.85
C THR A 187 6.67 5.19 17.07
N ALA A 188 5.79 5.88 17.80
CA ALA A 188 5.05 5.34 18.92
C ALA A 188 3.56 5.58 18.70
N GLN A 189 2.75 4.55 18.93
CA GLN A 189 1.29 4.64 18.83
C GLN A 189 0.63 3.99 20.03
N GLN A 190 -0.48 4.60 20.44
CA GLN A 190 -1.41 4.08 21.43
C GLN A 190 -2.80 4.18 20.82
N ASP A 191 -3.49 3.05 20.67
CA ASP A 191 -4.84 3.06 20.12
C ASP A 191 -5.91 3.24 21.19
N ALA A 192 -7.07 3.70 20.73
CA ALA A 192 -8.20 3.96 21.60
C ALA A 192 -8.71 2.65 22.21
N GLY A 193 -8.69 2.58 23.54
CA GLY A 193 -9.18 1.45 24.33
C GLY A 193 -8.08 0.52 24.82
N GLU A 194 -6.84 0.77 24.42
CA GLU A 194 -5.67 0.01 24.86
C GLU A 194 -5.07 0.63 26.12
N PRO A 195 -4.72 -0.18 27.14
CA PRO A 195 -4.15 0.34 28.37
C PRO A 195 -2.74 0.90 28.14
N PHE A 196 -2.45 2.03 28.76
CA PHE A 196 -1.06 2.48 28.89
C PHE A 196 -0.33 1.57 29.89
N GLY A 197 0.81 1.01 29.49
CA GLY A 197 1.63 0.18 30.37
C GLY A 197 2.22 -1.04 29.66
N GLY A 198 3.38 -1.50 30.14
CA GLY A 198 4.20 -2.54 29.51
C GLY A 198 5.69 -2.17 29.56
N SER A 199 6.57 -2.99 28.97
CA SER A 199 8.02 -2.72 28.96
C SER A 199 8.43 -1.46 28.18
N THR A 200 7.58 -1.00 27.25
CA THR A 200 7.79 0.16 26.37
C THR A 200 6.97 1.39 26.77
N GLY A 201 5.96 1.24 27.64
CA GLY A 201 5.05 2.31 28.08
C GLY A 201 3.98 2.73 27.07
N VAL A 202 4.11 2.35 25.79
CA VAL A 202 3.14 2.54 24.70
C VAL A 202 2.83 1.19 24.04
N ASP A 203 1.66 1.09 23.42
CA ASP A 203 1.20 -0.13 22.76
C ASP A 203 2.14 -0.56 21.63
N PHE A 204 2.40 0.35 20.70
CA PHE A 204 3.28 0.12 19.56
C PHE A 204 4.49 1.04 19.57
N LEU A 205 5.67 0.46 19.30
CA LEU A 205 6.93 1.19 19.17
C LEU A 205 7.73 0.60 18.01
N SER A 206 8.00 1.41 17.00
CA SER A 206 8.91 1.09 15.91
C SER A 206 10.08 2.07 15.81
N GLY A 207 11.20 1.61 15.27
CA GLY A 207 12.32 2.49 15.01
C GLY A 207 13.42 1.84 14.17
N HIS A 208 14.14 2.69 13.43
CA HIS A 208 15.22 2.25 12.57
C HIS A 208 16.36 3.26 12.51
N LEU A 209 17.53 2.73 12.16
CA LEU A 209 18.69 3.46 11.67
C LEU A 209 19.08 2.84 10.33
N ALA A 210 19.17 3.67 9.29
CA ALA A 210 19.51 3.19 7.96
C ALA A 210 20.56 4.06 7.25
N ILE A 211 21.42 3.39 6.49
CA ILE A 211 22.36 3.96 5.54
C ILE A 211 21.95 3.51 4.14
N GLN A 212 21.76 4.44 3.22
CA GLN A 212 21.32 4.19 1.85
C GLN A 212 22.28 4.87 0.87
N ASN A 213 22.33 4.34 -0.37
CA ASN A 213 23.04 4.94 -1.50
C ASN A 213 24.52 5.32 -1.24
N TYR A 214 25.23 4.56 -0.40
CA TYR A 214 26.62 4.84 -0.01
C TYR A 214 27.62 3.96 -0.79
N GLY A 215 27.96 4.39 -2.00
CA GLY A 215 28.91 3.68 -2.87
C GLY A 215 28.36 2.31 -3.32
N ARG A 216 29.05 1.23 -2.96
CA ARG A 216 28.57 -0.15 -3.24
C ARG A 216 27.52 -0.64 -2.24
N LEU A 217 27.40 0.02 -1.09
CA LEU A 217 26.36 -0.27 -0.12
C LEU A 217 25.08 0.47 -0.54
N LYS A 218 24.11 -0.28 -1.08
CA LYS A 218 22.82 0.29 -1.48
C LYS A 218 21.92 0.56 -0.28
N SER A 219 21.90 -0.36 0.68
CA SER A 219 21.07 -0.27 1.88
C SER A 219 21.72 -1.04 3.02
N LEU A 220 21.74 -0.47 4.21
CA LEU A 220 22.01 -1.13 5.49
C LEU A 220 21.02 -0.59 6.49
N ILE A 221 20.20 -1.45 7.08
CA ILE A 221 19.14 -1.07 8.01
C ILE A 221 19.31 -1.89 9.28
N VAL A 222 19.23 -1.23 10.43
CA VAL A 222 19.17 -1.83 11.75
C VAL A 222 17.93 -1.31 12.48
N GLY A 223 17.16 -2.21 13.07
CA GLY A 223 15.84 -1.92 13.64
C GLY A 223 14.74 -2.43 12.71
N ASP A 224 13.74 -1.61 12.44
CA ASP A 224 12.55 -2.00 11.70
C ASP A 224 12.63 -1.70 10.21
N TYR A 225 12.28 -2.69 9.40
CA TYR A 225 12.36 -2.62 7.94
C TYR A 225 11.29 -3.47 7.26
N GLN A 226 11.16 -3.30 5.95
CA GLN A 226 10.32 -4.11 5.08
C GLN A 226 11.16 -4.74 3.97
N VAL A 227 10.67 -5.87 3.46
CA VAL A 227 11.33 -6.64 2.41
C VAL A 227 10.36 -6.87 1.26
N GLU A 228 10.79 -6.51 0.06
CA GLU A 228 9.99 -6.63 -1.16
C GLU A 228 10.86 -7.17 -2.29
N PHE A 229 10.58 -8.39 -2.74
CA PHE A 229 11.27 -9.04 -3.84
C PHE A 229 10.30 -9.63 -4.87
N GLY A 230 10.78 -9.79 -6.11
CA GLY A 230 10.03 -10.39 -7.21
C GLY A 230 8.71 -9.67 -7.54
N GLN A 231 7.67 -10.45 -7.80
CA GLN A 231 6.27 -10.03 -7.97
C GLN A 231 5.43 -10.30 -6.71
N GLY A 232 6.09 -10.57 -5.58
CA GLY A 232 5.45 -10.75 -4.27
C GLY A 232 4.87 -12.13 -4.02
N LEU A 233 5.33 -13.18 -4.72
CA LEU A 233 4.91 -14.56 -4.44
C LEU A 233 5.58 -15.17 -3.21
N ALA A 234 6.91 -15.07 -3.10
CA ALA A 234 7.67 -15.73 -2.01
C ALA A 234 7.93 -14.84 -0.79
N LEU A 235 8.21 -13.55 -1.00
CA LEU A 235 8.44 -12.63 0.11
C LEU A 235 8.04 -11.21 -0.26
N TRP A 236 7.00 -10.72 0.42
CA TRP A 236 6.58 -9.33 0.34
C TRP A 236 5.92 -8.90 1.65
N SER A 237 6.71 -8.21 2.47
CA SER A 237 6.23 -7.66 3.74
C SER A 237 5.66 -6.25 3.58
N GLY A 238 6.03 -5.56 2.51
CA GLY A 238 5.41 -4.28 2.16
C GLY A 238 3.92 -4.42 1.85
N LEU A 239 3.28 -3.28 1.74
CA LEU A 239 1.89 -3.21 1.36
C LEU A 239 1.77 -3.15 -0.15
N THR A 240 0.65 -3.66 -0.65
CA THR A 240 0.46 -3.76 -2.09
C THR A 240 -0.96 -3.54 -2.46
N PHE A 241 -1.13 -2.87 -3.59
CA PHE A 241 -2.43 -2.61 -4.12
C PHE A 241 -2.82 -3.71 -5.10
N GLY A 242 -4.08 -4.13 -5.01
CA GLY A 242 -4.69 -5.07 -5.95
C GLY A 242 -5.20 -4.34 -7.19
N LYS A 243 -6.35 -4.79 -7.70
CA LYS A 243 -7.02 -4.17 -8.84
C LYS A 243 -7.45 -2.74 -8.49
N SER A 244 -7.21 -1.81 -9.41
CA SER A 244 -7.58 -0.40 -9.26
C SER A 244 -8.11 0.16 -10.58
N ALA A 245 -8.47 1.44 -10.59
CA ALA A 245 -8.81 2.16 -11.81
C ALA A 245 -7.62 2.44 -12.73
N GLU A 246 -6.39 2.05 -12.34
CA GLU A 246 -5.22 2.03 -13.21
C GLU A 246 -4.98 0.61 -13.73
N PRO A 247 -5.44 0.28 -14.96
CA PRO A 247 -5.53 -1.11 -15.40
C PRO A 247 -4.25 -1.66 -16.05
N VAL A 248 -3.26 -0.82 -16.39
CA VAL A 248 -2.09 -1.25 -17.17
C VAL A 248 -0.86 -1.50 -16.27
N GLU A 249 -0.71 -0.75 -15.19
CA GLU A 249 0.43 -0.86 -14.27
C GLU A 249 0.19 -1.91 -13.17
N ILE A 250 0.08 -3.17 -13.57
CA ILE A 250 -0.08 -4.30 -12.63
C ILE A 250 1.25 -4.96 -12.26
N LYS A 251 2.33 -4.66 -13.00
CA LYS A 251 3.66 -5.18 -12.69
C LYS A 251 4.11 -4.60 -11.35
N ARG A 252 4.55 -5.45 -10.45
CA ARG A 252 5.10 -5.03 -9.16
C ARG A 252 6.56 -4.65 -9.33
N TYR A 253 6.93 -3.49 -8.81
CA TYR A 253 8.31 -3.02 -8.76
C TYR A 253 8.85 -3.23 -7.34
N ALA A 254 9.59 -4.32 -7.16
CA ALA A 254 10.22 -4.67 -5.89
C ALA A 254 11.22 -3.59 -5.46
N ARG A 255 11.03 -3.01 -4.28
CA ARG A 255 11.91 -1.96 -3.74
C ARG A 255 13.11 -2.52 -2.96
N GLY A 256 13.16 -3.83 -2.74
CA GLY A 256 14.21 -4.49 -1.97
C GLY A 256 14.05 -4.24 -0.48
N LEU A 257 15.14 -3.82 0.17
CA LEU A 257 15.17 -3.55 1.62
C LEU A 257 14.86 -2.08 1.90
N ARG A 258 13.74 -1.84 2.61
CA ARG A 258 13.24 -0.48 2.91
C ARG A 258 13.16 -0.25 4.42
N PRO A 259 13.65 0.89 4.94
CA PRO A 259 13.43 1.22 6.35
C PRO A 259 11.95 1.49 6.64
N PHE A 260 11.47 1.07 7.80
CA PHE A 260 10.07 1.19 8.20
C PHE A 260 9.84 2.39 9.13
N SER A 261 8.96 3.31 8.73
CA SER A 261 8.58 4.49 9.52
C SER A 261 7.10 4.51 9.95
N GLY A 262 6.36 3.45 9.61
CA GLY A 262 4.92 3.39 9.76
C GLY A 262 4.47 2.99 11.16
N ALA A 263 3.16 2.79 11.24
CA ALA A 263 2.39 2.44 12.42
C ALA A 263 1.67 1.08 12.26
N GLU A 264 1.99 0.35 11.19
CA GLU A 264 1.46 -0.99 10.94
C GLU A 264 2.26 -2.02 11.76
N GLU A 265 1.55 -2.91 12.46
CA GLU A 265 2.14 -3.75 13.50
C GLU A 265 2.51 -5.17 13.04
N ASN A 266 1.98 -5.65 11.92
CA ASN A 266 2.00 -7.08 11.58
C ASN A 266 2.96 -7.43 10.44
N ARG A 267 3.33 -6.48 9.58
CA ARG A 267 4.05 -6.71 8.31
C ARG A 267 5.44 -6.08 8.23
N PHE A 268 5.94 -5.47 9.29
CA PHE A 268 7.35 -5.07 9.38
C PHE A 268 8.23 -6.21 9.93
N LEU A 269 9.54 -6.12 9.66
CA LEU A 269 10.57 -7.00 10.16
C LEU A 269 11.46 -6.22 11.13
N ARG A 270 11.94 -6.87 12.20
CA ARG A 270 12.78 -6.26 13.23
C ARG A 270 14.12 -6.99 13.33
N GLY A 271 15.20 -6.31 12.97
CA GLY A 271 16.55 -6.89 13.01
C GLY A 271 17.56 -6.12 12.19
N ALA A 272 18.25 -6.80 11.27
CA ALA A 272 19.25 -6.19 10.42
C ALA A 272 19.14 -6.69 8.98
N ALA A 273 19.34 -5.78 8.02
CA ALA A 273 19.28 -6.09 6.60
C ALA A 273 20.27 -5.26 5.81
N ALA A 274 20.87 -5.84 4.77
CA ALA A 274 21.82 -5.14 3.92
C ALA A 274 21.70 -5.56 2.45
N THR A 275 21.79 -4.59 1.55
CA THR A 275 21.96 -4.79 0.10
C THR A 275 23.31 -4.24 -0.33
N TYR A 276 24.14 -5.11 -0.89
CA TYR A 276 25.47 -4.76 -1.39
C TYR A 276 25.59 -5.08 -2.88
N ARG A 277 26.16 -4.14 -3.63
CA ARG A 277 26.49 -4.32 -5.04
C ARG A 277 27.84 -5.02 -5.17
N ILE A 278 27.80 -6.30 -5.55
CA ILE A 278 29.01 -7.11 -5.71
C ILE A 278 29.67 -6.83 -7.07
N LEU A 279 28.86 -6.73 -8.12
CA LEU A 279 29.29 -6.44 -9.50
C LEU A 279 28.38 -5.39 -10.13
N PRO A 280 28.80 -4.69 -11.20
CA PRO A 280 27.90 -3.83 -11.97
C PRO A 280 26.62 -4.59 -12.37
N GLY A 281 25.46 -4.05 -12.01
CA GLY A 281 24.16 -4.69 -12.26
C GLY A 281 23.81 -5.87 -11.36
N THR A 282 24.67 -6.30 -10.42
CA THR A 282 24.39 -7.41 -9.50
C THR A 282 24.32 -6.94 -8.05
N ASP A 283 23.12 -6.99 -7.50
CA ASP A 283 22.84 -6.62 -6.12
C ASP A 283 22.53 -7.90 -5.31
N VAL A 284 23.16 -8.05 -4.14
CA VAL A 284 22.88 -9.13 -3.19
C VAL A 284 22.31 -8.52 -1.92
N SER A 285 21.13 -8.98 -1.54
CA SER A 285 20.43 -8.57 -0.32
C SER A 285 20.39 -9.74 0.66
N LEU A 286 20.72 -9.47 1.92
CA LEU A 286 20.61 -10.41 3.03
C LEU A 286 19.86 -9.74 4.18
N PHE A 287 19.04 -10.50 4.89
CA PHE A 287 18.30 -9.97 6.02
C PHE A 287 18.04 -11.03 7.09
N TYR A 288 17.95 -10.57 8.33
CA TYR A 288 17.57 -11.35 9.49
C TYR A 288 16.62 -10.54 10.37
N SER A 289 15.49 -11.14 10.70
CA SER A 289 14.47 -10.58 11.56
C SER A 289 14.17 -11.52 12.72
N SER A 290 13.90 -10.95 13.89
CA SER A 290 13.41 -11.62 15.07
C SER A 290 12.37 -10.73 15.71
N ASN A 291 11.10 -10.95 15.35
CA ASN A 291 9.98 -10.15 15.82
C ASN A 291 9.03 -10.99 16.67
N ARG A 292 8.44 -10.39 17.71
CA ARG A 292 7.30 -11.00 18.38
C ARG A 292 6.03 -10.63 17.62
N VAL A 293 5.12 -11.58 17.51
CA VAL A 293 3.87 -11.43 16.74
C VAL A 293 2.70 -11.86 17.60
N ASP A 294 1.57 -11.20 17.37
CA ASP A 294 0.33 -11.50 18.08
C ASP A 294 -0.25 -12.79 17.55
N ALA A 295 -0.60 -13.67 18.48
CA ALA A 295 -0.97 -15.03 18.15
C ALA A 295 -2.02 -15.54 19.13
N ASN A 296 -3.08 -16.11 18.58
CA ASN A 296 -4.15 -16.67 19.37
C ASN A 296 -3.75 -18.01 19.97
N ILE A 297 -3.66 -18.07 21.30
CA ILE A 297 -3.29 -19.28 22.03
C ILE A 297 -4.51 -20.20 22.13
N SER A 298 -4.48 -21.35 21.45
CA SER A 298 -5.60 -22.30 21.42
C SER A 298 -5.55 -23.30 22.58
N ALA A 299 -4.36 -23.78 22.90
CA ALA A 299 -4.13 -24.77 23.95
C ALA A 299 -2.71 -24.64 24.49
N VAL A 300 -2.51 -25.13 25.70
CA VAL A 300 -1.17 -25.37 26.25
C VAL A 300 -1.04 -26.86 26.44
N ASP A 301 -0.02 -27.44 25.81
CA ASP A 301 0.29 -28.85 25.95
C ASP A 301 0.62 -29.14 27.42
N THR A 302 -0.20 -29.98 28.05
CA THR A 302 -0.07 -30.34 29.47
C THR A 302 1.19 -31.16 29.78
N LEU A 303 1.81 -31.79 28.76
CA LEU A 303 3.05 -32.58 28.92
C LEU A 303 4.30 -31.73 28.75
N THR A 304 4.31 -30.82 27.76
CA THR A 304 5.50 -30.01 27.44
C THR A 304 5.44 -28.58 28.00
N GLY A 305 4.26 -28.12 28.42
CA GLY A 305 4.01 -26.74 28.85
C GLY A 305 4.04 -25.73 27.69
N ASN A 306 4.16 -26.18 26.44
CA ASN A 306 4.24 -25.29 25.28
C ASN A 306 2.86 -24.85 24.81
N ALA A 307 2.75 -23.58 24.42
CA ALA A 307 1.57 -23.05 23.77
C ALA A 307 1.45 -23.58 22.32
N MET A 308 0.21 -23.80 21.89
CA MET A 308 -0.19 -24.02 20.51
C MET A 308 -1.00 -22.82 20.03
N ILE A 309 -0.84 -22.45 18.77
CA ILE A 309 -1.42 -21.22 18.21
C ILE A 309 -2.34 -21.56 17.05
N SER A 310 -3.55 -21.02 17.04
CA SER A 310 -4.53 -21.25 15.96
C SER A 310 -4.34 -20.31 14.76
N SER A 311 -3.97 -19.06 15.01
CA SER A 311 -3.75 -18.04 13.98
C SER A 311 -2.78 -16.98 14.43
N LEU A 312 -2.06 -16.40 13.46
CA LEU A 312 -1.39 -15.12 13.64
C LEU A 312 -2.44 -14.02 13.45
N GLN A 313 -2.50 -13.08 14.38
CA GLN A 313 -3.46 -11.98 14.33
C GLN A 313 -2.92 -10.85 13.44
N THR A 314 -3.82 -10.11 12.82
CA THR A 314 -3.50 -9.01 11.89
C THR A 314 -4.22 -7.71 12.25
N THR A 315 -4.98 -7.69 13.34
CA THR A 315 -5.78 -6.53 13.74
C THR A 315 -4.93 -5.43 14.36
N GLY A 316 -3.84 -5.78 15.06
CA GLY A 316 -3.01 -4.84 15.82
C GLY A 316 -3.79 -4.11 16.92
N LEU A 317 -4.76 -4.79 17.55
CA LEU A 317 -5.63 -4.19 18.57
C LEU A 317 -5.49 -4.96 19.88
N HIS A 318 -5.31 -4.23 20.99
CA HIS A 318 -4.95 -4.73 22.32
C HIS A 318 -5.80 -4.12 23.43
N ARG A 319 -7.13 -4.14 23.26
CA ARG A 319 -8.08 -3.40 24.09
C ARG A 319 -8.74 -4.26 25.16
N THR A 320 -8.94 -5.54 24.89
CA THR A 320 -9.57 -6.51 25.81
C THR A 320 -8.52 -7.43 26.46
N SER A 321 -8.89 -8.12 27.53
CA SER A 321 -7.97 -9.04 28.23
C SER A 321 -7.42 -10.16 27.32
N ASN A 322 -8.22 -10.66 26.38
CA ASN A 322 -7.81 -11.70 25.43
C ASN A 322 -6.84 -11.14 24.39
N GLU A 323 -7.16 -9.98 23.81
CA GLU A 323 -6.27 -9.28 22.87
C GLU A 323 -4.91 -8.98 23.53
N ILE A 324 -4.90 -8.54 24.79
CA ILE A 324 -3.67 -8.28 25.55
C ILE A 324 -2.88 -9.57 25.84
N ALA A 325 -3.55 -10.70 26.06
CA ALA A 325 -2.90 -11.98 26.31
C ALA A 325 -2.27 -12.58 25.03
N ASP A 326 -2.90 -12.36 23.88
CA ASP A 326 -2.41 -12.80 22.58
C ASP A 326 -1.25 -11.91 22.06
N LYS A 327 -1.15 -10.68 22.57
CA LYS A 327 -0.10 -9.72 22.21
C LYS A 327 1.31 -10.29 22.41
N ASN A 328 2.13 -10.24 21.35
CA ASN A 328 3.52 -10.67 21.34
C ASN A 328 3.76 -12.10 21.88
N SER A 329 2.74 -12.97 21.79
CA SER A 329 2.74 -14.29 22.43
C SER A 329 3.62 -15.30 21.69
N ASN A 330 3.89 -15.09 20.39
CA ASN A 330 4.81 -15.92 19.60
C ASN A 330 6.04 -15.14 19.12
N LEU A 331 7.12 -15.86 18.83
CA LEU A 331 8.32 -15.31 18.21
C LEU A 331 8.41 -15.83 16.77
N LEU A 332 8.53 -14.91 15.81
CA LEU A 332 8.75 -15.19 14.40
C LEU A 332 10.13 -14.69 13.99
N GLN A 333 11.00 -15.64 13.63
CA GLN A 333 12.30 -15.37 13.05
C GLN A 333 12.24 -15.57 11.54
N ILE A 334 12.84 -14.65 10.79
CA ILE A 334 12.88 -14.70 9.34
C ILE A 334 14.31 -14.48 8.89
N THR A 335 14.85 -15.42 8.13
CA THR A 335 16.17 -15.29 7.50
C THR A 335 16.01 -15.46 6.01
N GLY A 336 16.66 -14.62 5.22
CA GLY A 336 16.59 -14.78 3.79
C GLY A 336 17.55 -13.90 3.02
N GLY A 337 17.48 -14.04 1.71
CA GLY A 337 18.28 -13.28 0.80
C GLY A 337 17.68 -13.22 -0.59
N ASN A 338 18.15 -12.25 -1.35
CA ASN A 338 17.81 -12.07 -2.75
C ASN A 338 19.07 -11.74 -3.56
N ILE A 339 19.22 -12.37 -4.70
CA ILE A 339 20.24 -12.02 -5.69
C ILE A 339 19.50 -11.49 -6.90
N ASN A 340 19.81 -10.27 -7.31
CA ASN A 340 19.19 -9.62 -8.47
C ASN A 340 20.27 -9.19 -9.45
N TYR A 341 20.17 -9.68 -10.67
CA TYR A 341 20.99 -9.25 -11.80
C TYR A 341 20.17 -8.42 -12.77
N ARG A 342 20.69 -7.26 -13.16
CA ARG A 342 20.04 -6.31 -14.07
C ARG A 342 20.99 -5.94 -15.20
N GLY A 343 20.60 -6.33 -16.41
CA GLY A 343 21.15 -5.82 -17.65
C GLY A 343 20.33 -4.65 -18.20
N ASN A 344 20.66 -4.20 -19.41
CA ASN A 344 19.97 -3.06 -20.05
C ASN A 344 18.49 -3.34 -20.39
N ARG A 345 18.18 -4.59 -20.75
CA ARG A 345 16.85 -5.01 -21.23
C ARG A 345 16.27 -6.20 -20.48
N PHE A 346 17.00 -6.75 -19.53
CA PHE A 346 16.55 -7.92 -18.78
C PHE A 346 16.97 -7.83 -17.33
N SER A 347 16.16 -8.40 -16.45
CA SER A 347 16.54 -8.65 -15.07
C SER A 347 16.10 -10.05 -14.65
N ILE A 348 16.86 -10.64 -13.75
CA ILE A 348 16.54 -11.92 -13.13
C ILE A 348 16.84 -11.82 -11.64
N GLY A 349 15.89 -12.28 -10.83
CA GLY A 349 16.00 -12.31 -9.39
C GLY A 349 15.79 -13.72 -8.85
N SER A 350 16.48 -14.06 -7.77
CA SER A 350 16.24 -15.27 -7.00
C SER A 350 16.09 -14.91 -5.53
N THR A 351 15.03 -15.41 -4.90
CA THR A 351 14.71 -15.12 -3.49
C THR A 351 14.62 -16.43 -2.71
N LEU A 352 15.19 -16.40 -1.50
CA LEU A 352 15.07 -17.45 -0.49
C LEU A 352 14.61 -16.82 0.81
N SER A 353 13.56 -17.36 1.42
CA SER A 353 13.12 -16.97 2.75
C SER A 353 12.84 -18.22 3.59
N ASN A 354 13.31 -18.19 4.84
CA ASN A 354 13.02 -19.19 5.84
C ASN A 354 12.38 -18.50 7.05
N TYR A 355 11.25 -19.07 7.48
CA TYR A 355 10.49 -18.64 8.64
C TYR A 355 10.61 -19.71 9.73
N GLN A 356 10.78 -19.25 10.95
CA GLN A 356 10.82 -20.09 12.14
C GLN A 356 9.95 -19.46 13.23
N LEU A 357 8.92 -20.17 13.64
CA LEU A 357 8.07 -19.83 14.78
C LEU A 357 8.57 -20.56 16.04
N LYS A 358 8.44 -19.93 17.20
CA LYS A 358 8.72 -20.57 18.49
C LYS A 358 7.66 -21.62 18.82
N TYR A 359 6.38 -21.27 18.66
CA TYR A 359 5.26 -22.17 18.87
C TYR A 359 4.61 -22.53 17.52
N PRO A 360 4.18 -23.81 17.34
CA PRO A 360 3.60 -24.27 16.08
C PRO A 360 2.28 -23.57 15.78
N LEU A 361 2.07 -23.27 14.50
CA LEU A 361 0.76 -22.89 13.99
C LEU A 361 -0.06 -24.15 13.73
N GLU A 362 -1.27 -24.21 14.26
CA GLU A 362 -2.23 -25.28 14.05
C GLU A 362 -3.43 -24.77 13.25
N ARG A 363 -3.67 -25.41 12.11
CA ARG A 363 -4.89 -25.15 11.33
C ARG A 363 -6.10 -25.70 12.08
N SER A 364 -7.25 -25.05 11.93
CA SER A 364 -8.51 -25.66 12.39
C SER A 364 -8.93 -26.84 11.50
N ASP A 365 -9.80 -27.70 12.01
CA ASP A 365 -10.39 -28.83 11.27
C ASP A 365 -11.37 -28.40 10.17
N GLN A 366 -11.58 -27.10 9.97
CA GLN A 366 -12.43 -26.57 8.92
C GLN A 366 -11.85 -26.89 7.54
N LEU A 367 -12.64 -27.53 6.67
CA LEU A 367 -12.21 -28.01 5.35
C LEU A 367 -11.57 -26.91 4.46
N TYR A 368 -12.08 -25.68 4.53
CA TYR A 368 -11.52 -24.56 3.76
C TYR A 368 -10.10 -24.15 4.22
N GLN A 369 -9.67 -24.56 5.41
CA GLN A 369 -8.33 -24.30 5.95
C GLN A 369 -7.34 -25.45 5.72
N GLN A 370 -7.77 -26.54 5.06
CA GLN A 370 -6.95 -27.75 4.90
C GLN A 370 -5.54 -27.49 4.36
N PHE A 371 -5.33 -26.50 3.49
CA PHE A 371 -4.02 -26.24 2.92
C PHE A 371 -3.21 -25.12 3.59
N ARG A 372 -3.73 -24.53 4.68
CA ARG A 372 -2.97 -23.54 5.45
C ARG A 372 -1.69 -24.15 6.00
N PHE A 373 -0.68 -23.30 6.17
CA PHE A 373 0.57 -23.69 6.81
C PHE A 373 0.30 -24.24 8.22
N GLN A 374 0.98 -25.32 8.57
CA GLN A 374 0.93 -25.95 9.89
C GLN A 374 2.36 -26.29 10.31
N GLY A 375 2.69 -26.02 11.57
CA GLY A 375 4.01 -26.30 12.15
C GLY A 375 4.81 -25.05 12.47
N THR A 376 6.12 -25.22 12.64
CA THR A 376 7.04 -24.17 13.12
C THR A 376 7.97 -23.61 12.06
N ARG A 377 8.16 -24.31 10.93
CA ARG A 377 9.14 -23.92 9.91
C ARG A 377 8.51 -23.94 8.53
N LEU A 378 8.74 -22.86 7.78
CA LEU A 378 8.38 -22.73 6.38
C LEU A 378 9.58 -22.20 5.61
N THR A 379 9.92 -22.80 4.47
CA THR A 379 10.88 -22.22 3.53
C THR A 379 10.22 -21.98 2.18
N GLN A 380 10.47 -20.80 1.60
CA GLN A 380 10.00 -20.41 0.28
C GLN A 380 11.18 -20.04 -0.63
N TYR A 381 11.03 -20.38 -1.90
CA TYR A 381 11.97 -20.09 -2.96
C TYR A 381 11.23 -19.37 -4.08
N SER A 382 11.85 -18.39 -4.73
CA SER A 382 11.34 -17.89 -6.01
C SER A 382 12.41 -17.50 -7.01
N LEU A 383 12.00 -17.52 -8.27
CA LEU A 383 12.73 -17.00 -9.41
C LEU A 383 11.83 -16.01 -10.13
N ASP A 384 12.27 -14.76 -10.23
CA ASP A 384 11.61 -13.70 -10.98
C ASP A 384 12.42 -13.28 -12.19
N PHE A 385 11.74 -12.82 -13.24
CA PHE A 385 12.38 -12.29 -14.42
C PHE A 385 11.59 -11.13 -15.01
N ASN A 386 12.30 -10.29 -15.76
CA ASN A 386 11.72 -9.26 -16.60
C ASN A 386 12.55 -9.12 -17.88
N TYR A 387 11.88 -8.97 -19.02
CA TYR A 387 12.51 -8.83 -20.32
C TYR A 387 11.76 -7.79 -21.16
N LEU A 388 12.48 -6.73 -21.53
CA LEU A 388 11.98 -5.63 -22.33
C LEU A 388 12.52 -5.76 -23.76
N PHE A 389 11.61 -5.94 -24.71
CA PHE A 389 11.90 -6.03 -26.13
C PHE A 389 11.03 -5.04 -26.92
N ARG A 390 11.64 -3.94 -27.38
CA ARG A 390 10.91 -2.83 -28.06
C ARG A 390 9.77 -2.33 -27.18
N ASP A 391 8.54 -2.30 -27.71
CA ASP A 391 7.33 -1.89 -27.01
C ASP A 391 6.62 -3.07 -26.31
N LEU A 392 7.32 -4.18 -26.06
CA LEU A 392 6.84 -5.35 -25.32
C LEU A 392 7.67 -5.58 -24.05
N ASN A 393 7.02 -5.75 -22.90
CA ASN A 393 7.66 -6.15 -21.65
C ASN A 393 7.03 -7.45 -21.15
N VAL A 394 7.84 -8.48 -20.93
CA VAL A 394 7.41 -9.77 -20.35
C VAL A 394 8.04 -9.93 -18.99
N PHE A 395 7.23 -10.24 -17.98
CA PHE A 395 7.70 -10.42 -16.61
C PHE A 395 7.01 -11.61 -15.95
N GLY A 396 7.59 -12.14 -14.89
CA GLY A 396 6.97 -13.21 -14.14
C GLY A 396 7.74 -13.57 -12.89
N GLU A 397 7.10 -14.38 -12.05
CA GLU A 397 7.71 -15.01 -10.89
C GLU A 397 7.15 -16.43 -10.75
N GLY A 398 8.04 -17.39 -10.49
CA GLY A 398 7.68 -18.74 -10.06
C GLY A 398 8.18 -18.96 -8.64
N ALA A 399 7.32 -19.47 -7.77
CA ALA A 399 7.62 -19.71 -6.37
C ALA A 399 7.29 -21.15 -5.94
N LEU A 400 8.03 -21.63 -4.95
CA LEU A 400 7.96 -22.97 -4.39
C LEU A 400 8.02 -22.90 -2.86
N SER A 401 7.11 -23.62 -2.19
CA SER A 401 7.21 -23.89 -0.76
C SER A 401 7.89 -25.24 -0.52
N ASP A 402 8.53 -25.41 0.64
CA ASP A 402 9.22 -26.64 1.06
C ASP A 402 8.34 -27.91 1.03
N ASN A 403 7.03 -27.77 1.19
CA ASN A 403 6.06 -28.84 1.04
C ASN A 403 5.77 -29.27 -0.42
N GLY A 404 6.47 -28.67 -1.40
CA GLY A 404 6.37 -28.92 -2.84
C GLY A 404 5.27 -28.14 -3.57
N GLY A 405 4.49 -27.30 -2.87
CA GLY A 405 3.46 -26.46 -3.47
C GLY A 405 4.04 -25.36 -4.35
N LYS A 406 3.36 -25.05 -5.46
CA LYS A 406 3.87 -24.11 -6.47
C LYS A 406 2.92 -22.93 -6.69
N ALA A 407 3.50 -21.78 -6.98
CA ALA A 407 2.79 -20.59 -7.43
C ALA A 407 3.53 -19.96 -8.61
N GLY A 408 2.78 -19.38 -9.55
CA GLY A 408 3.36 -18.74 -10.71
C GLY A 408 2.50 -17.59 -11.21
N THR A 409 3.17 -16.54 -11.69
CA THR A 409 2.55 -15.43 -12.40
C THR A 409 3.40 -15.08 -13.62
N ILE A 410 2.76 -14.80 -14.75
CA ILE A 410 3.40 -14.30 -15.96
C ILE A 410 2.55 -13.16 -16.54
N GLY A 411 3.22 -12.06 -16.87
CA GLY A 411 2.59 -10.86 -17.39
C GLY A 411 3.27 -10.39 -18.66
N LEU A 412 2.47 -9.76 -19.52
CA LEU A 412 2.89 -9.06 -20.72
C LEU A 412 2.29 -7.66 -20.69
N GLN A 413 3.14 -6.65 -20.75
CA GLN A 413 2.75 -5.26 -21.01
C GLN A 413 3.17 -4.90 -22.43
N SER A 414 2.32 -4.17 -23.14
CA SER A 414 2.66 -3.68 -24.47
C SER A 414 2.12 -2.30 -24.74
N HIS A 415 2.84 -1.58 -25.60
CA HIS A 415 2.47 -0.28 -26.11
C HIS A 415 2.44 -0.32 -27.65
N PRO A 416 1.45 -1.02 -28.24
CA PRO A 416 1.43 -1.30 -29.69
C PRO A 416 1.24 -0.05 -30.57
N ALA A 417 0.73 1.04 -30.01
CA ALA A 417 0.59 2.33 -30.68
C ALA A 417 0.75 3.46 -29.64
N GLU A 418 1.12 4.67 -30.08
CA GLU A 418 1.45 5.81 -29.18
C GLU A 418 0.36 6.17 -28.16
N ALA A 419 -0.89 5.83 -28.44
CA ALA A 419 -2.04 6.11 -27.59
C ALA A 419 -2.63 4.87 -26.91
N LEU A 420 -2.10 3.67 -27.15
CA LEU A 420 -2.69 2.41 -26.73
C LEU A 420 -1.75 1.64 -25.81
N TYR A 421 -2.25 1.24 -24.65
CA TYR A 421 -1.54 0.42 -23.68
C TYR A 421 -2.37 -0.81 -23.36
N LEU A 422 -1.72 -1.97 -23.39
CA LEU A 422 -2.36 -3.25 -23.14
C LEU A 422 -1.55 -4.02 -22.10
N THR A 423 -2.24 -4.75 -21.25
CA THR A 423 -1.60 -5.64 -20.28
C THR A 423 -2.37 -6.93 -20.14
N ILE A 424 -1.65 -8.03 -20.05
CA ILE A 424 -2.19 -9.37 -19.84
C ILE A 424 -1.40 -9.97 -18.69
N LEU A 425 -2.08 -10.57 -17.72
CA LEU A 425 -1.43 -11.34 -16.66
C LEU A 425 -2.19 -12.62 -16.40
N TYR A 426 -1.46 -13.72 -16.40
CA TYR A 426 -1.95 -15.02 -16.03
C TYR A 426 -1.30 -15.44 -14.71
N ARG A 427 -2.12 -15.94 -13.79
CA ARG A 427 -1.68 -16.42 -12.48
C ARG A 427 -2.23 -17.80 -12.19
N HIS A 428 -1.42 -18.61 -11.54
CA HIS A 428 -1.75 -19.96 -11.12
C HIS A 428 -1.10 -20.28 -9.78
N PHE A 429 -1.91 -20.44 -8.74
CA PHE A 429 -1.48 -20.84 -7.41
C PHE A 429 -2.06 -22.22 -7.10
N GLU A 430 -1.21 -23.17 -6.69
CA GLU A 430 -1.69 -24.46 -6.22
C GLU A 430 -2.28 -24.36 -4.82
N ASN A 431 -3.29 -25.16 -4.49
CA ASN A 431 -3.85 -25.21 -3.13
C ASN A 431 -2.76 -25.46 -2.08
N ARG A 432 -1.75 -26.29 -2.40
CA ARG A 432 -0.69 -26.67 -1.46
C ARG A 432 0.38 -25.59 -1.27
N TYR A 433 0.37 -24.51 -2.04
CA TYR A 433 1.39 -23.46 -1.92
C TYR A 433 1.23 -22.72 -0.60
N GLN A 434 2.28 -22.71 0.23
CA GLN A 434 2.24 -22.10 1.57
C GLN A 434 3.09 -20.84 1.64
N PHE A 435 2.62 -19.85 2.38
CA PHE A 435 3.27 -18.56 2.58
C PHE A 435 2.88 -17.94 3.93
N LEU A 436 3.74 -17.06 4.45
CA LEU A 436 3.42 -16.20 5.61
C LEU A 436 3.38 -14.73 5.20
N TYR A 437 4.46 -14.22 4.58
CA TYR A 437 4.52 -12.87 4.06
C TYR A 437 4.60 -12.87 2.53
N ASN A 438 3.45 -12.84 1.88
CA ASN A 438 3.36 -12.59 0.45
C ASN A 438 2.34 -11.47 0.16
N ALA A 439 2.33 -11.04 -1.08
CA ALA A 439 1.37 -10.08 -1.56
C ALA A 439 1.27 -10.23 -3.09
N PRO A 440 0.68 -11.33 -3.60
CA PRO A 440 0.52 -11.52 -5.04
C PRO A 440 -0.51 -10.55 -5.63
N PHE A 441 -0.46 -10.35 -6.95
CA PHE A 441 -1.63 -9.85 -7.67
C PHE A 441 -2.65 -10.99 -7.78
N ALA A 442 -3.67 -11.00 -6.92
CA ALA A 442 -4.64 -12.08 -6.74
C ALA A 442 -5.96 -11.55 -6.18
N GLU A 443 -7.03 -12.35 -6.22
CA GLU A 443 -8.28 -12.05 -5.52
C GLU A 443 -8.24 -12.45 -4.06
N SER A 444 -7.63 -13.60 -3.75
CA SER A 444 -7.69 -14.16 -2.40
C SER A 444 -6.53 -15.08 -2.07
N GLY A 445 -6.46 -15.51 -0.81
CA GLY A 445 -5.37 -16.29 -0.22
C GLY A 445 -5.23 -17.73 -0.75
N ASN A 446 -4.84 -18.65 0.13
CA ASN A 446 -4.45 -20.01 -0.26
C ASN A 446 -5.62 -20.95 -0.60
N TYR A 447 -6.33 -20.65 -1.70
CA TYR A 447 -7.52 -21.39 -2.17
C TYR A 447 -7.35 -21.98 -3.59
N GLY A 448 -6.09 -22.01 -4.06
CA GLY A 448 -5.71 -22.44 -5.39
C GLY A 448 -6.34 -21.62 -6.51
N GLU A 449 -5.96 -20.35 -6.56
CA GLU A 449 -6.48 -19.41 -7.54
C GLU A 449 -5.83 -19.60 -8.91
N GLN A 450 -6.65 -19.55 -9.96
CA GLN A 450 -6.21 -19.40 -11.33
C GLN A 450 -6.95 -18.22 -11.93
N GLY A 451 -6.27 -17.33 -12.63
CA GLY A 451 -6.91 -16.16 -13.18
C GLY A 451 -6.17 -15.52 -14.35
N THR A 452 -6.93 -14.81 -15.17
CA THR A 452 -6.43 -14.02 -16.28
C THR A 452 -6.96 -12.60 -16.16
N TYR A 453 -6.03 -11.66 -16.03
CA TYR A 453 -6.30 -10.23 -16.00
C TYR A 453 -5.94 -9.60 -17.35
N LEU A 454 -6.84 -8.78 -17.89
CA LEU A 454 -6.67 -8.00 -19.10
C LEU A 454 -6.86 -6.52 -18.75
N GLY A 455 -5.83 -5.73 -18.96
CA GLY A 455 -5.81 -4.29 -18.78
C GLY A 455 -5.72 -3.55 -20.12
N PHE A 456 -6.47 -2.46 -20.24
CA PHE A 456 -6.56 -1.65 -21.44
C PHE A 456 -6.58 -0.17 -21.08
N GLN A 457 -5.74 0.63 -21.74
CA GLN A 457 -5.82 2.09 -21.68
C GLN A 457 -5.66 2.69 -23.07
N TRP A 458 -6.55 3.62 -23.42
CA TRP A 458 -6.53 4.34 -24.68
C TRP A 458 -6.63 5.85 -24.46
N LEU A 459 -5.60 6.58 -24.90
CA LEU A 459 -5.54 8.03 -24.95
C LEU A 459 -6.24 8.54 -26.22
N MET A 460 -7.52 8.91 -26.09
CA MET A 460 -8.36 9.38 -27.20
C MET A 460 -8.16 10.89 -27.41
N GLY A 461 -6.96 11.28 -27.86
CA GLY A 461 -6.56 12.67 -27.99
C GLY A 461 -6.24 13.34 -26.64
N PRO A 462 -6.20 14.68 -26.58
CA PRO A 462 -5.74 15.40 -25.38
C PRO A 462 -6.78 15.51 -24.26
N VAL A 463 -8.05 15.21 -24.55
CA VAL A 463 -9.16 15.39 -23.59
C VAL A 463 -9.59 14.08 -22.97
N PHE A 464 -9.74 13.02 -23.78
CA PHE A 464 -10.36 11.79 -23.33
C PHE A 464 -9.34 10.67 -23.09
N LYS A 465 -9.51 9.93 -22.00
CA LYS A 465 -8.73 8.74 -21.67
C LYS A 465 -9.69 7.64 -21.22
N LEU A 466 -9.69 6.50 -21.92
CA LEU A 466 -10.46 5.32 -21.58
C LEU A 466 -9.55 4.32 -20.86
N ARG A 467 -9.96 3.86 -19.69
CA ARG A 467 -9.31 2.82 -18.89
C ARG A 467 -10.30 1.70 -18.66
N SER A 468 -9.88 0.46 -18.87
CA SER A 468 -10.73 -0.71 -18.69
C SER A 468 -9.93 -1.91 -18.23
N TYR A 469 -10.52 -2.75 -17.38
CA TYR A 469 -9.99 -4.07 -17.11
C TYR A 469 -11.06 -5.15 -17.07
N LEU A 470 -10.62 -6.38 -17.31
CA LEU A 470 -11.38 -7.62 -17.11
C LEU A 470 -10.48 -8.60 -16.35
N ASP A 471 -10.91 -9.02 -15.17
CA ASP A 471 -10.32 -10.14 -14.46
C ASP A 471 -11.30 -11.31 -14.45
N ILE A 472 -10.84 -12.50 -14.81
CA ILE A 472 -11.61 -13.74 -14.74
C ILE A 472 -10.78 -14.72 -13.92
N TYR A 473 -11.37 -15.21 -12.83
CA TYR A 473 -10.68 -16.06 -11.89
C TYR A 473 -11.54 -17.24 -11.42
N ARG A 474 -10.85 -18.27 -10.93
CA ARG A 474 -11.43 -19.47 -10.34
C ARG A 474 -10.60 -19.89 -9.14
N PHE A 475 -11.29 -20.35 -8.11
CA PHE A 475 -10.72 -21.04 -6.95
C PHE A 475 -10.99 -22.53 -7.09
N ASN A 476 -9.93 -23.33 -6.99
CA ASN A 476 -10.03 -24.78 -7.04
C ASN A 476 -10.34 -25.40 -5.67
N TRP A 477 -10.38 -24.60 -4.60
CA TRP A 477 -10.73 -25.02 -3.26
C TRP A 477 -11.84 -24.18 -2.62
N LEU A 478 -12.32 -24.67 -1.48
CA LEU A 478 -13.31 -24.02 -0.61
C LEU A 478 -12.74 -22.72 -0.03
N ARG A 479 -13.59 -21.71 0.17
CA ARG A 479 -13.23 -20.45 0.84
C ARG A 479 -14.11 -20.23 2.06
N PHE A 480 -13.73 -19.27 2.90
CA PHE A 480 -14.62 -18.84 3.98
C PHE A 480 -15.98 -18.42 3.40
N ARG A 481 -17.07 -19.02 3.91
CA ARG A 481 -18.45 -18.83 3.43
C ARG A 481 -18.72 -19.28 1.97
N VAL A 482 -17.83 -20.07 1.36
CA VAL A 482 -18.03 -20.67 0.03
C VAL A 482 -17.62 -22.14 0.05
N ASN A 483 -18.62 -23.02 0.01
CA ASN A 483 -18.50 -24.45 0.31
C ASN A 483 -18.28 -25.32 -0.95
N ALA A 484 -17.87 -24.73 -2.07
CA ALA A 484 -17.46 -25.44 -3.27
C ALA A 484 -16.42 -24.61 -4.08
N PRO A 485 -15.64 -25.25 -4.98
CA PRO A 485 -14.85 -24.54 -5.97
C PRO A 485 -15.72 -23.50 -6.70
N SER A 486 -15.20 -22.28 -6.82
CA SER A 486 -15.99 -21.12 -7.20
C SER A 486 -15.28 -20.30 -8.28
N SER A 487 -16.04 -19.56 -9.06
CA SER A 487 -15.51 -18.64 -10.07
C SER A 487 -16.08 -17.24 -9.91
N GLY A 488 -15.39 -16.27 -10.50
CA GLY A 488 -15.84 -14.90 -10.54
C GLY A 488 -15.23 -14.14 -11.71
N ARG A 489 -15.78 -12.95 -11.93
CA ARG A 489 -15.24 -11.96 -12.85
C ARG A 489 -15.40 -10.57 -12.25
N ASP A 490 -14.46 -9.70 -12.57
CA ASP A 490 -14.51 -8.28 -12.23
C ASP A 490 -14.22 -7.47 -13.49
N VAL A 491 -15.09 -6.51 -13.78
CA VAL A 491 -15.01 -5.65 -14.97
C VAL A 491 -15.09 -4.21 -14.52
N LEU A 492 -14.15 -3.37 -14.97
CA LEU A 492 -14.20 -1.93 -14.77
C LEU A 492 -14.01 -1.22 -16.10
N GLY A 493 -14.80 -0.18 -16.33
CA GLY A 493 -14.61 0.78 -17.41
C GLY A 493 -14.69 2.20 -16.87
N GLN A 494 -13.70 3.03 -17.20
CA GLN A 494 -13.63 4.42 -16.80
C GLN A 494 -13.27 5.31 -17.99
N LEU A 495 -14.09 6.34 -18.24
CA LEU A 495 -13.82 7.39 -19.21
C LEU A 495 -13.50 8.68 -18.46
N ASP A 496 -12.25 9.11 -18.55
CA ASP A 496 -11.76 10.38 -18.04
C ASP A 496 -11.85 11.45 -19.13
N ALA A 497 -12.23 12.67 -18.74
CA ALA A 497 -12.28 13.85 -19.58
C ALA A 497 -11.61 15.04 -18.89
N SER A 498 -10.47 15.46 -19.43
CA SER A 498 -9.65 16.58 -18.94
C SER A 498 -9.73 17.75 -19.91
N PHE A 499 -10.77 18.59 -19.78
CA PHE A 499 -11.02 19.69 -20.70
C PHE A 499 -9.98 20.82 -20.55
N ASN A 500 -9.59 21.14 -19.32
CA ASN A 500 -8.54 22.11 -19.02
C ASN A 500 -8.02 21.93 -17.58
N ARG A 501 -7.00 22.72 -17.18
CA ARG A 501 -6.40 22.64 -15.83
C ARG A 501 -7.36 22.94 -14.67
N ARG A 502 -8.55 23.50 -14.96
CA ARG A 502 -9.57 23.89 -13.99
C ARG A 502 -10.80 22.98 -14.02
N PHE A 503 -10.96 22.10 -15.01
CA PHE A 503 -12.14 21.26 -15.15
C PHE A 503 -11.77 19.88 -15.68
N SER A 504 -12.03 18.87 -14.86
CA SER A 504 -11.89 17.45 -15.19
C SER A 504 -13.11 16.70 -14.68
N MET A 505 -13.49 15.63 -15.36
CA MET A 505 -14.54 14.73 -14.92
C MET A 505 -14.22 13.30 -15.32
N TYR A 506 -14.82 12.34 -14.66
CA TYR A 506 -14.79 10.96 -15.11
C TYR A 506 -16.12 10.27 -14.84
N PHE A 507 -16.43 9.30 -15.68
CA PHE A 507 -17.48 8.32 -15.46
C PHE A 507 -16.85 6.95 -15.31
N ARG A 508 -17.19 6.23 -14.24
CA ARG A 508 -16.72 4.87 -13.94
C ARG A 508 -17.90 3.93 -13.78
N PHE A 509 -17.81 2.77 -14.40
CA PHE A 509 -18.71 1.65 -14.19
C PHE A 509 -17.88 0.43 -13.77
N LYS A 510 -18.27 -0.22 -12.67
CA LYS A 510 -17.66 -1.47 -12.20
C LYS A 510 -18.74 -2.54 -12.03
N ASN A 511 -18.45 -3.77 -12.44
CA ASN A 511 -19.30 -4.93 -12.26
C ASN A 511 -18.48 -6.09 -11.74
N GLU A 512 -18.77 -6.50 -10.52
CA GLU A 512 -18.20 -7.66 -9.88
C GLU A 512 -19.26 -8.76 -9.81
N ARG A 513 -18.94 -9.94 -10.32
CA ARG A 513 -19.82 -11.11 -10.26
C ARG A 513 -19.03 -12.30 -9.74
N GLN A 514 -19.42 -12.82 -8.58
CA GLN A 514 -18.74 -13.94 -7.94
C GLN A 514 -19.73 -14.99 -7.44
N GLN A 515 -19.28 -16.24 -7.36
CA GLN A 515 -20.07 -17.32 -6.78
C GLN A 515 -19.94 -17.36 -5.25
N VAL A 516 -21.08 -17.38 -4.57
CA VAL A 516 -21.22 -17.51 -3.11
C VAL A 516 -22.17 -18.65 -2.79
N ASN A 517 -22.20 -19.11 -1.52
CA ASN A 517 -23.18 -20.10 -1.10
C ASN A 517 -24.61 -19.60 -1.36
N SER A 518 -25.42 -20.46 -1.97
CA SER A 518 -26.85 -20.22 -2.17
C SER A 518 -27.57 -20.13 -0.83
N ARG A 519 -28.58 -19.25 -0.74
CA ARG A 519 -29.47 -19.19 0.44
C ARG A 519 -30.68 -20.11 0.30
N LEU A 520 -30.88 -20.69 -0.87
CA LEU A 520 -31.97 -21.62 -1.16
C LEU A 520 -31.68 -22.98 -0.51
N GLU A 521 -32.72 -23.58 0.08
CA GLU A 521 -32.62 -24.93 0.63
C GLU A 521 -32.28 -25.93 -0.50
N SER A 522 -31.18 -26.65 -0.31
CA SER A 522 -30.71 -27.67 -1.24
C SER A 522 -30.05 -28.81 -0.47
N THR A 523 -30.04 -30.02 -1.04
CA THR A 523 -29.50 -31.23 -0.42
C THR A 523 -27.96 -31.31 -0.43
N GLY A 524 -27.28 -30.28 -0.95
CA GLY A 524 -25.82 -30.17 -1.00
C GLY A 524 -25.36 -28.73 -1.22
N PRO A 525 -24.04 -28.44 -1.17
CA PRO A 525 -23.53 -27.09 -1.34
C PRO A 525 -23.80 -26.59 -2.77
N GLN A 526 -24.78 -25.70 -2.90
CA GLN A 526 -25.10 -25.00 -4.13
C GLN A 526 -24.50 -23.59 -4.11
N LEU A 527 -23.95 -23.16 -5.24
CA LEU A 527 -23.45 -21.81 -5.41
C LEU A 527 -24.40 -20.98 -6.27
N SER A 528 -24.59 -19.72 -5.88
CA SER A 528 -25.35 -18.72 -6.61
C SER A 528 -24.44 -17.56 -6.99
N TYR A 529 -24.79 -16.85 -8.07
CA TYR A 529 -24.07 -15.66 -8.46
C TYR A 529 -24.54 -14.46 -7.65
N GLN A 530 -23.61 -13.90 -6.88
CA GLN A 530 -23.73 -12.57 -6.32
C GLN A 530 -23.18 -11.57 -7.34
N GLN A 531 -23.91 -10.49 -7.58
CA GLN A 531 -23.49 -9.42 -8.47
C GLN A 531 -23.54 -8.07 -7.75
N ARG A 532 -22.46 -7.30 -7.87
CA ARG A 532 -22.38 -5.91 -7.43
C ARG A 532 -22.00 -5.03 -8.61
N SER A 533 -22.79 -3.99 -8.87
CA SER A 533 -22.51 -3.00 -9.91
C SER A 533 -22.44 -1.61 -9.30
N THR A 534 -21.39 -0.85 -9.61
CA THR A 534 -21.29 0.55 -9.22
C THR A 534 -21.16 1.45 -10.44
N ALA A 535 -21.84 2.59 -10.40
CA ALA A 535 -21.73 3.65 -11.40
C ALA A 535 -21.42 4.96 -10.71
N ARG A 536 -20.27 5.55 -11.02
CA ARG A 536 -19.77 6.79 -10.41
C ARG A 536 -19.58 7.85 -11.48
N LEU A 537 -20.17 9.02 -11.26
CA LEU A 537 -19.88 10.25 -11.99
C LEU A 537 -19.20 11.22 -11.02
N HIS A 538 -18.02 11.69 -11.40
CA HIS A 538 -17.25 12.60 -10.56
C HIS A 538 -16.77 13.78 -11.38
N ALA A 539 -17.01 15.00 -10.89
CA ALA A 539 -16.61 16.24 -11.52
C ALA A 539 -15.73 17.06 -10.58
N SER A 540 -14.65 17.58 -11.12
CA SER A 540 -13.57 18.21 -10.39
C SER A 540 -13.25 19.57 -11.00
N TYR A 541 -13.55 20.65 -10.27
CA TYR A 541 -13.52 21.98 -10.88
C TYR A 541 -13.00 23.10 -9.98
N GLN A 542 -12.32 24.06 -10.60
CA GLN A 542 -11.76 25.24 -9.95
C GLN A 542 -12.55 26.47 -10.41
N VAL A 543 -13.55 26.85 -9.61
CA VAL A 543 -14.43 28.00 -9.87
C VAL A 543 -13.64 29.30 -9.82
N TYR A 544 -12.68 29.41 -8.91
CA TYR A 544 -11.83 30.58 -8.75
C TYR A 544 -10.40 30.19 -8.33
N TYR A 545 -9.41 31.09 -8.40
CA TYR A 545 -8.01 30.71 -8.12
C TYR A 545 -7.82 30.11 -6.71
N ASN A 546 -8.70 30.45 -5.76
CA ASN A 546 -8.69 29.94 -4.39
C ASN A 546 -9.95 29.19 -3.96
N LEU A 547 -10.87 28.90 -4.90
CA LEU A 547 -12.08 28.13 -4.64
C LEU A 547 -12.11 26.93 -5.57
N ARG A 548 -11.97 25.75 -4.97
CA ARG A 548 -12.04 24.45 -5.64
C ARG A 548 -13.24 23.69 -5.13
N MET A 549 -13.83 22.91 -6.03
CA MET A 549 -15.03 22.15 -5.76
C MET A 549 -14.93 20.76 -6.41
N ALA A 550 -15.67 19.81 -5.84
CA ALA A 550 -15.89 18.51 -6.44
C ALA A 550 -17.35 18.11 -6.24
N SER A 551 -17.96 17.51 -7.25
CA SER A 551 -19.28 16.90 -7.13
C SER A 551 -19.16 15.44 -7.47
N ARG A 552 -19.78 14.57 -6.67
CA ARG A 552 -19.87 13.14 -6.96
C ARG A 552 -21.30 12.66 -6.86
N LEU A 553 -21.67 11.81 -7.81
CA LEU A 553 -22.85 10.95 -7.75
C LEU A 553 -22.39 9.51 -7.91
N GLU A 554 -22.79 8.64 -7.00
CA GLU A 554 -22.51 7.22 -7.06
C GLU A 554 -23.74 6.40 -6.77
N LEU A 555 -23.93 5.36 -7.57
CA LEU A 555 -25.01 4.38 -7.44
C LEU A 555 -24.38 2.99 -7.27
N SER A 556 -24.85 2.25 -6.29
CA SER A 556 -24.45 0.88 -6.00
C SER A 556 -25.67 -0.04 -6.09
N PHE A 557 -25.54 -1.13 -6.82
CA PHE A 557 -26.58 -2.13 -7.02
C PHE A 557 -26.05 -3.49 -6.62
N TYR A 558 -26.82 -4.21 -5.82
CA TYR A 558 -26.51 -5.56 -5.38
C TYR A 558 -27.64 -6.50 -5.79
N GLU A 559 -27.29 -7.68 -6.29
CA GLU A 559 -28.23 -8.73 -6.65
C GLU A 559 -27.70 -10.10 -6.21
N LEU A 560 -28.54 -10.85 -5.49
CA LEU A 560 -28.31 -12.25 -5.15
C LEU A 560 -29.66 -12.97 -5.15
N GLU A 561 -29.79 -14.02 -5.97
CA GLU A 561 -31.00 -14.88 -5.99
C GLU A 561 -32.32 -14.11 -6.21
N GLY A 562 -32.27 -13.02 -6.97
CA GLY A 562 -33.42 -12.16 -7.26
C GLY A 562 -33.70 -11.08 -6.21
N GLU A 563 -33.06 -11.15 -5.04
CA GLU A 563 -33.08 -10.04 -4.08
C GLU A 563 -32.20 -8.91 -4.61
N ARG A 564 -32.76 -7.71 -4.66
CA ARG A 564 -32.07 -6.51 -5.12
C ARG A 564 -31.98 -5.47 -4.03
N GLU A 565 -30.80 -4.89 -3.90
CA GLU A 565 -30.55 -3.74 -3.05
C GLU A 565 -29.95 -2.60 -3.86
N LYS A 566 -30.22 -1.38 -3.41
CA LYS A 566 -29.69 -0.16 -4.00
C LYS A 566 -29.03 0.68 -2.90
N GLY A 567 -27.95 1.34 -3.25
CA GLY A 567 -27.33 2.40 -2.47
C GLY A 567 -27.00 3.59 -3.37
N ASN A 568 -26.98 4.79 -2.80
CA ASN A 568 -26.53 5.99 -3.49
C ASN A 568 -25.87 6.99 -2.56
N VAL A 569 -24.88 7.67 -3.11
CA VAL A 569 -24.22 8.81 -2.48
C VAL A 569 -24.20 9.98 -3.45
N ILE A 570 -24.58 11.15 -2.98
CA ILE A 570 -24.30 12.41 -3.65
C ILE A 570 -23.59 13.33 -2.67
N PHE A 571 -22.45 13.90 -3.09
CA PHE A 571 -21.77 14.87 -2.26
C PHE A 571 -21.18 16.03 -3.05
N GLN A 572 -21.02 17.14 -2.33
CA GLN A 572 -20.34 18.34 -2.79
C GLN A 572 -19.19 18.66 -1.85
N ASP A 573 -17.98 18.70 -2.41
CA ASP A 573 -16.79 19.19 -1.74
C ASP A 573 -16.54 20.65 -2.08
N ILE A 574 -16.11 21.41 -1.07
CA ILE A 574 -15.72 22.81 -1.17
C ILE A 574 -14.38 22.96 -0.45
N GLN A 575 -13.37 23.43 -1.18
CA GLN A 575 -12.05 23.74 -0.66
C GLN A 575 -11.74 25.21 -0.95
N TYR A 576 -11.50 26.00 0.11
CA TYR A 576 -11.19 27.42 0.02
C TYR A 576 -9.84 27.72 0.65
N ALA A 577 -8.95 28.36 -0.10
CA ALA A 577 -7.65 28.82 0.38
C ALA A 577 -7.69 30.34 0.65
N PHE A 578 -7.41 30.76 1.89
CA PHE A 578 -7.33 32.19 2.18
C PHE A 578 -6.05 32.78 1.59
N ARG A 579 -6.14 33.97 0.98
CA ARG A 579 -4.98 34.59 0.29
C ARG A 579 -3.92 35.13 1.25
N LYS A 580 -4.38 35.74 2.35
CA LYS A 580 -3.55 36.51 3.27
C LYS A 580 -3.12 35.72 4.50
N THR A 581 -3.68 34.53 4.69
CA THR A 581 -3.40 33.65 5.83
C THR A 581 -3.13 32.25 5.31
N PRO A 582 -2.30 31.45 6.02
CA PRO A 582 -2.06 30.04 5.65
C PRO A 582 -3.28 29.13 5.87
N LEU A 583 -4.43 29.71 6.23
CA LEU A 583 -5.64 28.95 6.54
C LEU A 583 -6.24 28.35 5.26
N ARG A 584 -6.73 27.12 5.39
CA ARG A 584 -7.53 26.44 4.38
C ARG A 584 -8.79 25.94 5.04
N PHE A 585 -9.90 26.05 4.32
CA PHE A 585 -11.19 25.55 4.74
C PHE A 585 -11.62 24.45 3.79
N THR A 586 -12.00 23.31 4.33
CA THR A 586 -12.51 22.16 3.58
C THR A 586 -13.85 21.76 4.17
N LEU A 587 -14.87 21.62 3.33
CA LEU A 587 -16.22 21.21 3.71
C LEU A 587 -16.71 20.17 2.71
N ARG A 588 -17.24 19.06 3.21
CA ARG A 588 -18.03 18.10 2.45
C ARG A 588 -19.46 18.12 2.97
N TYR A 589 -20.41 18.17 2.05
CA TYR A 589 -21.81 17.88 2.33
C TYR A 589 -22.22 16.65 1.53
N ALA A 590 -22.61 15.57 2.22
CA ALA A 590 -22.95 14.29 1.62
C ALA A 590 -24.37 13.86 2.02
N LEU A 591 -25.12 13.34 1.05
CA LEU A 591 -26.38 12.65 1.26
C LEU A 591 -26.16 11.19 0.88
N ILE A 592 -26.36 10.30 1.85
CA ILE A 592 -26.05 8.89 1.76
C ILE A 592 -27.33 8.11 2.06
N ASP A 593 -27.70 7.19 1.17
CA ASP A 593 -28.80 6.25 1.36
C ASP A 593 -28.36 4.87 0.87
N THR A 594 -28.03 3.98 1.80
CA THR A 594 -27.55 2.62 1.53
C THR A 594 -28.37 1.64 2.36
N LYS A 595 -29.02 0.67 1.69
CA LYS A 595 -29.90 -0.29 2.36
C LYS A 595 -29.17 -1.25 3.31
N SER A 596 -27.95 -1.65 2.98
CA SER A 596 -27.12 -2.52 3.82
C SER A 596 -25.63 -2.39 3.46
N PHE A 597 -24.77 -3.12 4.19
CA PHE A 597 -23.35 -3.24 3.86
C PHE A 597 -23.09 -3.78 2.44
N ASN A 598 -24.04 -4.48 1.82
CA ASN A 598 -23.92 -5.00 0.46
C ASN A 598 -23.83 -3.89 -0.60
N THR A 599 -24.40 -2.71 -0.30
CA THR A 599 -24.41 -1.53 -1.20
C THR A 599 -23.53 -0.39 -0.69
N ARG A 600 -22.54 -0.71 0.17
CA ARG A 600 -21.52 0.22 0.69
C ARG A 600 -20.80 1.00 -0.41
N ILE A 601 -20.42 2.25 -0.10
CA ILE A 601 -19.79 3.19 -1.03
C ILE A 601 -18.67 3.92 -0.27
N TYR A 602 -17.43 3.65 -0.68
CA TYR A 602 -16.25 4.24 -0.08
C TYR A 602 -16.04 5.68 -0.57
N ALA A 603 -15.74 6.60 0.34
CA ALA A 603 -15.41 7.98 0.00
C ALA A 603 -14.22 8.49 0.83
N TYR A 604 -13.15 8.91 0.16
CA TYR A 604 -11.98 9.47 0.86
C TYR A 604 -12.35 10.80 1.55
N GLU A 605 -12.05 10.91 2.84
CA GLU A 605 -12.24 12.12 3.63
C GLU A 605 -10.93 12.89 3.79
N ASN A 606 -11.01 14.21 3.60
CA ASN A 606 -9.85 15.08 3.83
C ASN A 606 -9.61 15.21 5.33
N ASP A 607 -8.46 14.73 5.81
CA ASP A 607 -8.06 14.81 7.21
C ASP A 607 -6.71 15.58 7.35
N LEU A 608 -6.15 15.59 8.55
CA LEU A 608 -4.82 16.11 8.87
C LEU A 608 -3.75 15.43 8.00
N THR A 609 -2.62 16.09 7.79
CA THR A 609 -1.48 15.50 7.08
C THR A 609 -1.08 14.16 7.74
N TYR A 610 -0.91 13.10 6.93
CA TYR A 610 -0.69 11.71 7.36
C TYR A 610 -1.83 11.03 8.13
N ALA A 611 -3.04 11.57 8.05
CA ALA A 611 -4.27 10.86 8.39
C ALA A 611 -5.03 10.59 7.10
N PHE A 612 -5.41 9.34 6.87
CA PHE A 612 -6.25 8.91 5.76
C PHE A 612 -7.43 8.18 6.35
N SER A 613 -8.64 8.59 5.97
CA SER A 613 -9.91 8.00 6.41
C SER A 613 -10.74 7.72 5.17
N ILE A 614 -11.22 6.48 5.03
CA ILE A 614 -12.01 6.03 3.88
C ILE A 614 -13.18 5.17 4.40
N PRO A 615 -14.20 5.80 5.02
CA PRO A 615 -15.33 5.07 5.55
C PRO A 615 -16.12 4.36 4.41
N PRO A 616 -16.61 3.13 4.66
CA PRO A 616 -17.46 2.36 3.74
C PRO A 616 -18.90 2.87 3.64
#